data_AF-A0A924C5Z6-F1
#
_entry.id   AF-A0A924C5Z6-F1
#
_cell.length_a   1.000
_cell.length_b   1.000
_cell.length_c   1.000
_cell.angle_alpha   90.00
_cell.angle_beta   90.00
_cell.angle_gamma   90.00
#
_symmetry.space_group_name_H-M   'P 1'
#
loop_
_entity.id
_entity.type
_entity.pdbx_description
1 polymer ?
#
loop_
_entity_poly.entity_id
_entity_poly.type
_entity_poly.pdbx_seq_one_letter_code
_entity_poly.pdbx_strand_id
1 'polypeptide(L)'
;MPVSTLAPSLKRRLASMLYEAMLLFGVVFIAGWLFDTLTQSRHALTLRHARQAWLFIVLGVYFVTFWRRSGQTLAMKTWRMRLIVPGREKIPLKNAIARYLLAWMWFVPAMAIAYVFGLKEWASVGIVVLGMIAWAATARFDRDGQFLHDRLAGTRIVVWDLAPRKPNTAQPPAG
;
A
#
# COMPACT_ATOMS: atom_id res chain seq x y z
N MET A 1 -5.23 15.36 -18.76
CA MET A 1 -6.49 14.75 -18.27
C MET A 1 -6.67 15.16 -16.82
N PRO A 2 -7.82 15.72 -16.42
CA PRO A 2 -8.02 16.24 -15.07
C PRO A 2 -8.07 15.10 -14.05
N VAL A 3 -7.08 15.05 -13.16
CA VAL A 3 -7.09 14.14 -12.02
C VAL A 3 -7.97 14.77 -10.96
N SER A 4 -9.06 14.10 -10.56
CA SER A 4 -9.84 14.58 -9.42
C SER A 4 -8.94 14.52 -8.19
N THR A 5 -8.72 15.65 -7.52
CA THR A 5 -7.83 15.72 -6.34
C THR A 5 -8.47 15.11 -5.09
N LEU A 6 -9.67 14.56 -5.22
CA LEU A 6 -10.42 13.93 -4.14
C LEU A 6 -9.74 12.64 -3.68
N ALA A 7 -9.62 12.52 -2.36
CA ALA A 7 -9.19 11.29 -1.71
C ALA A 7 -10.22 10.17 -1.96
N PRO A 8 -9.79 8.95 -2.37
CA PRO A 8 -10.68 7.82 -2.50
C PRO A 8 -11.30 7.44 -1.16
N SER A 9 -12.56 6.99 -1.20
CA SER A 9 -13.26 6.49 -0.03
C SER A 9 -12.54 5.29 0.60
N LEU A 10 -12.67 5.14 1.92
CA LEU A 10 -12.02 4.05 2.67
C LEU A 10 -12.38 2.67 2.10
N LYS A 11 -13.64 2.45 1.70
CA LYS A 11 -14.09 1.20 1.09
C LYS A 11 -13.32 0.84 -0.18
N ARG A 12 -13.07 1.82 -1.07
CA ARG A 12 -12.28 1.61 -2.31
C ARG A 12 -10.83 1.29 -2.00
N ARG A 13 -10.24 1.99 -1.01
CA ARG A 13 -8.87 1.71 -0.55
C ARG A 13 -8.76 0.30 0.01
N LEU A 14 -9.69 -0.11 0.89
CA LEU A 14 -9.72 -1.46 1.48
C LEU A 14 -9.90 -2.56 0.43
N ALA A 15 -10.85 -2.38 -0.51
CA ALA A 15 -11.08 -3.35 -1.58
C ALA A 15 -9.88 -3.48 -2.53
N SER A 16 -9.20 -2.37 -2.80
CA SER A 16 -7.95 -2.38 -3.56
C SER A 16 -6.81 -3.07 -2.80
N MET A 17 -6.68 -2.86 -1.49
CA MET A 17 -5.69 -3.58 -0.68
C MET A 17 -5.97 -5.08 -0.64
N LEU A 18 -7.24 -5.49 -0.53
CA LEU A 18 -7.62 -6.91 -0.59
C LEU A 18 -7.26 -7.53 -1.95
N TYR A 19 -7.54 -6.82 -3.04
CA TYR A 19 -7.16 -7.26 -4.38
C TYR A 19 -5.62 -7.32 -4.50
N GLU A 20 -4.91 -6.28 -4.08
CA GLU A 20 -3.45 -6.27 -4.09
C GLU A 20 -2.88 -7.46 -3.30
N ALA A 21 -3.44 -7.80 -2.14
CA ALA A 21 -3.03 -8.96 -1.35
C ALA A 21 -3.18 -10.28 -2.12
N MET A 22 -4.27 -10.46 -2.86
CA MET A 22 -4.47 -11.65 -3.71
C MET A 22 -3.42 -11.74 -4.84
N LEU A 23 -3.10 -10.61 -5.48
CA LEU A 23 -2.04 -10.58 -6.51
C LEU A 23 -0.67 -10.88 -5.91
N LEU A 24 -0.36 -10.25 -4.77
CA LEU A 24 0.92 -10.42 -4.10
C LEU A 24 1.10 -11.79 -3.47
N PHE A 25 0.02 -12.48 -3.11
CA PHE A 25 0.10 -13.89 -2.73
C PHE A 25 0.76 -14.73 -3.82
N GLY A 26 0.35 -14.57 -5.08
CA GLY A 26 0.97 -15.25 -6.21
C GLY A 26 2.43 -14.84 -6.43
N VAL A 27 2.73 -13.53 -6.35
CA VAL A 27 4.10 -13.01 -6.50
C VAL A 27 5.03 -13.57 -5.42
N VAL A 28 4.61 -13.53 -4.15
CA VAL A 28 5.39 -14.04 -3.01
C VAL A 28 5.55 -15.55 -3.10
N PHE A 29 4.53 -16.28 -3.52
CA PHE A 29 4.61 -17.73 -3.71
C PHE A 29 5.67 -18.10 -4.76
N ILE A 30 5.60 -17.50 -5.95
CA ILE A 30 6.56 -17.76 -7.03
C ILE A 30 7.97 -17.32 -6.62
N ALA A 31 8.10 -16.16 -6.00
CA ALA A 31 9.40 -15.66 -5.53
C ALA A 31 10.00 -16.54 -4.44
N GLY A 32 9.18 -17.03 -3.50
CA GLY A 32 9.61 -17.96 -2.46
C GLY A 32 10.04 -19.31 -3.03
N TRP A 33 9.24 -19.87 -3.93
CA TRP A 33 9.57 -21.11 -4.65
C TRP A 33 10.88 -20.97 -5.44
N LEU A 34 11.08 -19.85 -6.14
CA LEU A 34 12.31 -19.58 -6.89
C LEU A 34 13.53 -19.51 -5.95
N PHE A 35 13.40 -18.80 -4.82
CA PHE A 35 14.46 -18.72 -3.82
C PHE A 35 14.82 -20.11 -3.27
N ASP A 36 13.83 -20.90 -2.87
CA ASP A 36 14.05 -22.21 -2.28
C ASP A 36 14.68 -23.20 -3.26
N THR A 37 14.27 -23.13 -4.53
CA THR A 37 14.83 -23.95 -5.61
C THR A 37 16.29 -23.58 -5.91
N LEU A 38 16.61 -22.29 -6.03
CA LEU A 38 17.96 -21.82 -6.33
C LEU A 38 18.93 -22.02 -5.16
N THR A 39 18.45 -21.88 -3.93
CA THR A 39 19.28 -22.02 -2.72
C THR A 39 19.31 -23.44 -2.18
N GLN A 40 18.57 -24.38 -2.80
CA GLN A 40 18.37 -25.75 -2.31
C GLN A 40 17.91 -25.79 -0.84
N SER A 41 17.23 -24.73 -0.39
CA SER A 41 16.79 -24.58 1.00
C SER A 41 15.55 -25.43 1.25
N ARG A 42 15.75 -26.68 1.69
CA ARG A 42 14.67 -27.63 1.97
C ARG A 42 13.93 -27.41 3.29
N HIS A 43 14.42 -26.52 4.16
CA HIS A 43 13.81 -26.23 5.45
C HIS A 43 13.48 -24.73 5.56
N ALA A 44 12.36 -24.41 6.20
CA ALA A 44 11.85 -23.04 6.33
C ALA A 44 12.76 -22.15 7.23
N LEU A 45 13.52 -22.76 8.13
CA LEU A 45 14.42 -22.04 9.05
C LEU A 45 15.79 -21.76 8.43
N THR A 46 16.23 -22.57 7.48
CA THR A 46 17.49 -22.34 6.76
C THR A 46 17.35 -21.09 5.89
N LEU A 47 18.34 -20.19 5.93
CA LEU A 47 18.31 -18.91 5.20
C LEU A 47 17.07 -18.04 5.45
N ARG A 48 16.40 -18.16 6.61
CA ARG A 48 15.17 -17.41 6.92
C ARG A 48 15.32 -15.91 6.65
N HIS A 49 16.38 -15.29 7.15
CA HIS A 49 16.62 -13.86 6.97
C HIS A 49 16.91 -13.48 5.52
N ALA A 50 17.65 -14.32 4.78
CA ALA A 50 17.92 -14.10 3.37
C ALA A 50 16.63 -14.21 2.53
N ARG A 51 15.75 -15.18 2.84
CA ARG A 51 14.43 -15.32 2.20
C ARG A 51 13.51 -14.15 2.51
N GLN A 52 13.52 -13.67 3.76
CA GLN A 52 12.78 -12.46 4.15
C GLN A 52 13.28 -11.23 3.38
N ALA A 53 14.61 -11.04 3.29
CA ALA A 53 15.20 -9.94 2.53
C ALA A 53 14.89 -10.05 1.02
N TRP A 54 14.95 -11.26 0.46
CA TRP A 54 14.57 -11.55 -0.92
C TRP A 54 13.13 -11.14 -1.21
N LEU A 55 12.18 -11.61 -0.40
CA LEU A 55 10.76 -11.27 -0.57
C LEU A 55 10.50 -9.77 -0.39
N PHE A 56 11.19 -9.13 0.56
CA PHE A 56 11.15 -7.68 0.73
C PHE A 56 11.61 -6.95 -0.54
N ILE A 57 12.74 -7.37 -1.12
CA ILE A 57 13.24 -6.78 -2.37
C ILE A 57 12.26 -7.01 -3.52
N VAL A 58 11.73 -8.23 -3.69
CA VAL A 58 10.77 -8.54 -4.77
C VAL A 58 9.51 -7.67 -4.66
N LEU A 59 8.95 -7.55 -3.45
CA LEU A 59 7.80 -6.67 -3.20
C LEU A 59 8.14 -5.19 -3.45
N GLY A 60 9.33 -4.75 -3.02
CA GLY A 60 9.82 -3.40 -3.28
C GLY A 60 9.93 -3.11 -4.78
N VAL A 61 10.56 -4.00 -5.54
CA VAL A 61 10.68 -3.92 -7.00
C VAL A 61 9.31 -3.88 -7.65
N TYR A 62 8.38 -4.74 -7.23
CA TYR A 62 7.00 -4.75 -7.70
C TYR A 62 6.37 -3.35 -7.53
N PHE A 63 6.23 -2.88 -6.29
CA PHE A 63 5.52 -1.63 -6.00
C PHE A 63 6.21 -0.42 -6.63
N VAL A 64 7.52 -0.28 -6.45
CA VAL A 64 8.29 0.85 -6.97
C VAL A 64 8.18 0.91 -8.50
N THR A 65 8.25 -0.22 -9.18
CA THR A 65 8.13 -0.27 -10.65
C THR A 65 6.74 0.16 -11.12
N PHE A 66 5.68 -0.40 -10.53
CA PHE A 66 4.30 -0.05 -10.91
C PHE A 66 3.98 1.43 -10.65
N TRP A 67 4.39 1.95 -9.49
CA TRP A 67 4.24 3.36 -9.14
C TRP A 67 5.05 4.28 -10.04
N ARG A 68 6.30 3.92 -10.37
CA ARG A 68 7.16 4.73 -11.25
C ARG A 68 6.65 4.78 -12.68
N ARG A 69 6.16 3.66 -13.21
CA ARG A 69 5.70 3.57 -14.61
C ARG A 69 4.38 4.28 -14.84
N SER A 70 3.40 4.11 -13.96
CA SER A 70 2.03 4.61 -14.19
C SER A 70 1.40 5.31 -12.99
N GLY A 71 2.03 5.27 -11.81
CA GLY A 71 1.41 5.68 -10.56
C GLY A 71 0.31 4.73 -10.10
N GLN A 72 0.22 3.52 -10.66
CA GLN A 72 -0.85 2.58 -10.37
C GLN A 72 -0.33 1.15 -10.37
N THR A 73 -0.68 0.39 -9.34
CA THR A 73 -0.64 -1.07 -9.40
C THR A 73 -1.86 -1.59 -10.16
N LEU A 74 -1.89 -2.89 -10.45
CA LEU A 74 -3.04 -3.50 -11.11
C LEU A 74 -4.32 -3.35 -10.26
N ALA A 75 -4.24 -3.54 -8.94
CA ALA A 75 -5.39 -3.32 -8.06
C ALA A 75 -5.79 -1.85 -7.98
N MET A 76 -4.85 -0.90 -8.07
CA MET A 76 -5.22 0.52 -8.11
C MET A 76 -5.96 0.87 -9.40
N LYS A 77 -5.58 0.27 -10.53
CA LYS A 77 -6.27 0.46 -11.82
C LYS A 77 -7.72 0.00 -11.77
N THR A 78 -7.99 -1.17 -11.18
CA THR A 78 -9.36 -1.71 -11.11
C THR A 78 -10.30 -0.81 -10.31
N TRP A 79 -9.80 -0.19 -9.24
CA TRP A 79 -10.55 0.74 -8.40
C TRP A 79 -10.40 2.22 -8.79
N ARG A 80 -9.82 2.52 -9.96
CA ARG A 80 -9.63 3.88 -10.50
C ARG A 80 -8.88 4.82 -9.55
N MET A 81 -7.90 4.28 -8.85
CA MET A 81 -7.05 5.05 -7.96
C MET A 81 -5.70 5.30 -8.63
N ARG A 82 -5.13 6.47 -8.38
CA ARG A 82 -3.80 6.82 -8.87
C ARG A 82 -2.98 7.43 -7.76
N LEU A 83 -1.74 6.99 -7.68
CA LEU A 83 -0.71 7.60 -6.87
C LEU A 83 -0.10 8.77 -7.63
N ILE A 84 -0.08 9.95 -6.99
CA ILE A 84 0.51 11.16 -7.54
C ILE A 84 1.48 11.80 -6.54
N VAL A 85 2.39 12.62 -7.05
CA VAL A 85 3.14 13.59 -6.26
C VAL A 85 2.69 14.98 -6.72
N PRO A 86 2.15 15.84 -5.83
CA PRO A 86 1.71 17.18 -6.22
C PRO A 86 2.80 17.95 -6.96
N GLY A 87 2.45 18.59 -8.07
CA GLY A 87 3.39 19.36 -8.90
C GLY A 87 4.37 18.52 -9.73
N ARG A 88 4.22 17.19 -9.78
CA ARG A 88 5.04 16.31 -10.62
C ARG A 88 4.19 15.42 -11.51
N GLU A 89 4.65 15.23 -12.74
CA GLU A 89 3.99 14.35 -13.72
C GLU A 89 4.23 12.86 -13.41
N LYS A 90 5.44 12.53 -12.92
CA LYS A 90 5.86 11.17 -12.58
C LYS A 90 6.34 11.11 -11.13
N ILE A 91 6.18 9.93 -10.53
CA ILE A 91 6.66 9.68 -9.16
C ILE A 91 8.19 9.56 -9.19
N PRO A 92 8.96 10.40 -8.47
CA PRO A 92 10.40 10.23 -8.35
C PRO A 92 10.75 8.96 -7.57
N LEU A 93 11.92 8.35 -7.86
CA LEU A 93 12.35 7.09 -7.26
C LEU A 93 12.43 7.19 -5.73
N LYS A 94 12.95 8.30 -5.22
CA LYS A 94 13.03 8.60 -3.78
C LYS A 94 11.68 8.49 -3.10
N ASN A 95 10.62 9.07 -3.67
CA ASN A 95 9.29 9.04 -3.07
C ASN A 95 8.67 7.64 -3.14
N ALA A 96 8.89 6.90 -4.23
CA ALA A 96 8.41 5.51 -4.34
C ALA A 96 9.08 4.58 -3.31
N ILE A 97 10.41 4.69 -3.15
CA ILE A 97 11.16 3.93 -2.14
C ILE A 97 10.76 4.36 -0.73
N ALA A 98 10.72 5.67 -0.44
CA ALA A 98 10.30 6.18 0.85
C ALA A 98 8.89 5.69 1.22
N ARG A 99 7.94 5.77 0.27
CA ARG A 99 6.58 5.23 0.44
C ARG A 99 6.60 3.73 0.74
N TYR A 100 7.39 2.94 0.01
CA TYR A 100 7.51 1.51 0.23
C TYR A 100 8.03 1.19 1.65
N LEU A 101 9.11 1.85 2.07
CA LEU A 101 9.69 1.67 3.41
C LEU A 101 8.71 2.11 4.51
N LEU A 102 8.06 3.26 4.33
CA LEU A 102 7.10 3.79 5.30
C LEU A 102 5.81 2.95 5.37
N ALA A 103 5.44 2.22 4.31
CA ALA A 103 4.29 1.33 4.34
C ALA A 103 4.50 0.16 5.33
N TRP A 104 5.74 -0.28 5.56
CA TRP A 104 6.07 -1.31 6.56
C TRP A 104 5.87 -0.86 8.01
N MET A 105 5.74 0.45 8.27
CA MET A 105 5.38 0.98 9.60
C MET A 105 4.02 0.50 10.09
N TRP A 106 3.18 0.00 9.18
CA TRP A 106 1.91 -0.62 9.51
C TRP A 106 2.07 -1.95 10.29
N PHE A 107 3.22 -2.62 10.17
CA PHE A 107 3.44 -3.98 10.71
C PHE A 107 4.69 -4.08 11.59
N VAL A 108 5.82 -3.52 11.14
CA VAL A 108 7.13 -3.70 11.80
C VAL A 108 7.17 -3.17 13.25
N PRO A 109 6.64 -1.98 13.58
CA PRO A 109 6.65 -1.49 14.95
C PRO A 109 5.85 -2.38 15.90
N ALA A 110 4.66 -2.83 15.46
CA ALA A 110 3.81 -3.72 16.25
C ALA A 110 4.48 -5.09 16.46
N MET A 111 5.14 -5.63 15.44
CA MET A 111 5.89 -6.87 15.57
C MET A 111 7.15 -6.72 16.44
N ALA A 112 7.83 -5.57 16.38
CA ALA A 112 8.96 -5.27 17.25
C ALA A 112 8.52 -5.18 18.73
N ILE A 113 7.37 -4.55 19.00
CA ILE A 113 6.75 -4.53 20.34
C ILE A 113 6.46 -5.98 20.77
N ALA A 114 5.76 -6.77 19.95
CA ALA A 114 5.45 -8.16 20.28
C ALA A 114 6.71 -8.98 20.58
N TYR A 115 7.79 -8.78 19.82
CA TYR A 115 9.08 -9.44 20.03
C TYR A 115 9.76 -9.01 21.34
N VAL A 116 9.86 -7.70 21.62
CA VAL A 116 10.51 -7.15 22.82
C VAL A 116 9.79 -7.58 24.10
N PHE A 117 8.46 -7.62 24.07
CA PHE A 117 7.65 -8.07 25.20
C PHE A 117 7.47 -9.60 25.25
N GLY A 118 8.10 -10.35 24.34
CA GLY A 118 8.05 -11.81 24.32
C GLY A 118 6.63 -12.37 24.14
N LEU A 119 5.72 -11.60 23.53
CA LEU A 119 4.34 -12.01 23.31
C LEU A 119 4.31 -13.18 22.32
N LYS A 120 3.69 -14.28 22.72
CA LYS A 120 3.56 -15.49 21.90
C LYS A 120 2.11 -15.70 21.49
N GLU A 121 1.90 -16.59 20.52
CA GLU A 121 0.58 -17.07 20.11
C GLU A 121 -0.37 -15.93 19.72
N TRP A 122 -1.65 -16.03 20.08
CA TRP A 122 -2.70 -15.08 19.73
C TRP A 122 -2.45 -13.65 20.24
N ALA A 123 -1.67 -13.47 21.32
CA ALA A 123 -1.34 -12.14 21.83
C ALA A 123 -0.49 -11.34 20.83
N SER A 124 0.46 -11.99 20.16
CA SER A 124 1.26 -11.37 19.11
C SER A 124 0.41 -10.92 17.92
N VAL A 125 -0.57 -11.74 17.53
CA VAL A 125 -1.54 -11.43 16.47
C VAL A 125 -2.39 -10.23 16.88
N GLY A 126 -2.87 -10.20 18.14
CA GLY A 126 -3.64 -9.10 18.70
C GLY A 126 -2.89 -7.76 18.64
N ILE A 127 -1.61 -7.73 19.05
CA ILE A 127 -0.79 -6.51 19.00
C ILE A 127 -0.53 -6.05 17.57
N VAL A 128 -0.26 -6.97 16.65
CA VAL A 128 -0.13 -6.64 15.24
C VAL A 128 -1.42 -6.00 14.72
N VAL A 129 -2.57 -6.62 14.92
CA VAL A 129 -3.87 -6.10 14.47
C VAL A 129 -4.18 -4.74 15.11
N LEU A 130 -3.90 -4.56 16.40
CA LEU A 130 -4.05 -3.27 17.07
C LEU A 130 -3.12 -2.20 16.48
N GLY A 131 -1.86 -2.53 16.21
CA GLY A 131 -0.91 -1.65 15.54
C GLY A 131 -1.37 -1.27 14.13
N MET A 132 -1.92 -2.23 13.38
CA MET A 132 -2.52 -1.99 12.07
C MET A 132 -3.67 -0.98 12.16
N ILE A 133 -4.58 -1.16 13.13
CA ILE A 133 -5.73 -0.27 13.34
C ILE A 133 -5.26 1.11 13.81
N ALA A 134 -4.30 1.19 14.73
CA ALA A 134 -3.76 2.45 15.23
C ALA A 134 -3.09 3.24 14.10
N TRP A 135 -2.27 2.57 13.28
CA TRP A 135 -1.65 3.19 12.11
C TRP A 135 -2.70 3.60 11.06
N ALA A 136 -3.73 2.79 10.81
CA ALA A 136 -4.86 3.16 9.95
C ALA A 136 -5.60 4.40 10.47
N ALA A 137 -5.80 4.48 11.79
CA ALA A 137 -6.51 5.57 12.44
C ALA A 137 -5.79 6.91 12.30
N THR A 138 -4.47 6.91 12.09
CA THR A 138 -3.71 8.14 11.76
C THR A 138 -4.28 8.85 10.53
N ALA A 139 -4.87 8.11 9.57
CA ALA A 139 -5.49 8.71 8.39
C ALA A 139 -6.77 9.50 8.70
N ARG A 140 -7.41 9.28 9.86
CA ARG A 140 -8.58 10.07 10.29
C ARG A 140 -8.20 11.44 10.84
N PHE A 141 -6.96 11.59 11.30
CA PHE A 141 -6.44 12.87 11.80
C PHE A 141 -5.93 13.77 10.67
N ASP A 142 -5.72 13.21 9.47
CA ASP A 142 -5.36 13.99 8.30
C ASP A 142 -6.61 14.61 7.67
N ARG A 143 -6.59 15.95 7.49
CA ARG A 143 -7.69 16.70 6.86
C ARG A 143 -7.97 16.23 5.43
N ASP A 144 -6.97 15.69 4.76
CA ASP A 144 -7.06 15.18 3.39
C ASP A 144 -7.43 13.68 3.32
N GLY A 145 -7.62 13.00 4.47
CA GLY A 145 -7.96 11.58 4.53
C GLY A 145 -6.91 10.65 3.89
N GLN A 146 -5.64 11.06 3.89
CA GLN A 146 -4.51 10.27 3.38
C GLN A 146 -3.83 9.50 4.51
N PHE A 147 -3.20 8.36 4.19
CA PHE A 147 -2.44 7.64 5.20
C PHE A 147 -1.15 8.38 5.55
N LEU A 148 -0.67 8.24 6.78
CA LEU A 148 0.54 8.90 7.25
C LEU A 148 1.77 8.61 6.38
N HIS A 149 1.92 7.36 5.91
CA HIS A 149 3.00 6.97 5.00
C HIS A 149 2.90 7.63 3.62
N ASP A 150 1.68 7.92 3.14
CA ASP A 150 1.47 8.66 1.89
C ASP A 150 2.04 10.08 2.05
N ARG A 151 1.65 10.75 3.14
CA ARG A 151 2.01 12.13 3.46
C ARG A 151 3.50 12.29 3.73
N LEU A 152 4.10 11.42 4.54
CA LEU A 152 5.54 11.43 4.83
C LEU A 152 6.37 11.17 3.56
N ALA A 153 5.87 10.36 2.62
CA ALA A 153 6.50 10.15 1.32
C ALA A 153 6.22 11.30 0.31
N GLY A 154 5.46 12.33 0.69
CA GLY A 154 5.06 13.43 -0.20
C GLY A 154 4.17 12.97 -1.35
N THR A 155 3.43 11.88 -1.16
CA THR A 155 2.59 11.24 -2.17
C THR A 155 1.12 11.30 -1.76
N ARG A 156 0.21 11.21 -2.72
CA ARG A 156 -1.24 11.20 -2.46
C ARG A 156 -1.92 10.18 -3.36
N ILE A 157 -2.88 9.43 -2.81
CA ILE A 157 -3.77 8.61 -3.61
C ILE A 157 -5.01 9.45 -3.94
N VAL A 158 -5.32 9.52 -5.22
CA VAL A 158 -6.44 10.28 -5.77
C VAL A 158 -7.31 9.40 -6.65
N VAL A 159 -8.59 9.75 -6.79
CA VAL A 159 -9.47 9.09 -7.75
C VAL A 159 -9.19 9.65 -9.14
N TRP A 160 -8.85 8.76 -10.07
CA TRP A 160 -8.68 9.08 -11.48
C TRP A 160 -10.00 8.75 -12.20
N ASP A 161 -10.83 9.76 -12.45
CA ASP A 161 -12.06 9.59 -13.24
C ASP A 161 -11.78 9.86 -14.73
N LEU A 162 -12.45 9.09 -15.59
CA LEU A 162 -12.37 9.21 -17.05
C LEU A 162 -13.38 10.22 -17.63
N ALA A 163 -14.17 10.91 -16.81
CA ALA A 163 -15.14 11.90 -17.27
C ALA A 163 -15.26 13.08 -16.30
N PRO A 164 -15.37 14.34 -16.80
CA PRO A 164 -15.78 15.45 -15.97
C PRO A 164 -17.16 15.15 -15.38
N ARG A 165 -17.29 15.22 -14.06
CA ARG A 165 -18.62 15.23 -13.42
C ARG A 165 -19.35 16.45 -13.96
N LYS A 166 -20.45 16.25 -14.71
CA LYS A 166 -21.29 17.39 -15.15
C LYS A 166 -21.66 18.21 -13.91
N PRO A 167 -21.53 19.56 -13.95
CA PRO A 167 -21.99 20.40 -12.86
C PRO A 167 -23.44 20.02 -12.56
N ASN A 168 -23.78 19.85 -11.29
CA ASN A 168 -25.16 19.64 -10.88
C ASN A 168 -25.93 20.94 -11.17
N THR A 169 -26.51 21.06 -12.36
CA THR A 169 -27.52 22.08 -12.63
C THR A 169 -28.70 21.75 -11.74
N ALA A 170 -28.76 22.41 -10.58
CA ALA A 170 -29.99 22.52 -9.82
C ALA A 170 -31.05 23.05 -10.78
N GLN A 171 -32.05 22.22 -11.05
CA GLN A 171 -33.20 22.57 -11.85
C GLN A 171 -33.96 23.67 -11.07
N PRO A 172 -34.13 24.89 -11.61
CA PRO A 172 -34.91 25.90 -10.92
C PRO A 172 -36.35 25.38 -10.75
N PRO A 173 -37.02 25.72 -9.63
CA PRO A 173 -38.40 25.29 -9.42
C PRO A 173 -39.25 25.81 -10.57
N ALA A 174 -40.03 24.91 -11.18
CA ALA A 174 -41.02 25.27 -12.17
C ALA A 174 -42.04 26.21 -11.50
N GLY A 175 -42.00 27.48 -11.89
CA GLY A 175 -42.96 28.51 -11.56
C GLY A 175 -43.51 29.09 -12.85
#